data_AF-A0A432I0U4-F1
#
_entry.id   AF-A0A432I0U4-F1
#
_cell.length_a   1.000
_cell.length_b   1.000
_cell.length_c   1.000
_cell.angle_alpha   90.00
_cell.angle_beta   90.00
_cell.angle_gamma   90.00
#
_symmetry.space_group_name_H-M   'P 1'
#
loop_
_entity.id
_entity.type
_entity.pdbx_description
1 polymer ?
#
loop_
_entity_poly.entity_id
_entity_poly.type
_entity_poly.pdbx_seq_one_letter_code
_entity_poly.pdbx_strand_id
1 'polypeptide(L)'
;MAHTYDELHKMAVAGLREIAEAQDSDDLKGYRSLKKADLLALVCKVLGVESHEQHAVKGIDKAAIKAQMRELRVARNAAIEAHDHKELRVVRRKIHSLNRKIRRVVA
;
A
#
# COMPACT_ATOMS: atom_id res chain seq x y z
N MET A 1 4.28 12.93 -25.27
CA MET A 1 4.86 13.28 -23.97
C MET A 1 4.36 12.23 -22.99
N ALA A 2 5.25 11.44 -22.41
CA ALA A 2 4.84 10.34 -21.52
C ALA A 2 4.26 10.93 -20.24
N HIS A 3 2.92 10.89 -20.10
CA HIS A 3 2.26 11.31 -18.86
C HIS A 3 2.77 10.44 -17.71
N THR A 4 3.18 11.05 -16.61
CA THR A 4 3.55 10.30 -15.41
C THR A 4 2.30 9.91 -14.61
N TYR A 5 2.39 8.85 -13.80
CA TYR A 5 1.28 8.42 -12.94
C TYR A 5 0.77 9.56 -12.04
N ASP A 6 1.69 10.34 -11.48
CA ASP A 6 1.36 11.45 -10.58
C ASP A 6 0.58 12.56 -11.28
N GLU A 7 0.88 12.83 -12.56
CA GLU A 7 0.15 13.78 -13.38
C GLU A 7 -1.28 13.27 -13.63
N LEU A 8 -1.44 12.01 -14.03
CA LEU A 8 -2.75 11.39 -14.25
C LEU A 8 -3.58 11.34 -12.96
N HIS A 9 -2.95 11.07 -11.82
CA HIS A 9 -3.61 11.04 -10.51
C HIS A 9 -4.11 12.41 -10.06
N LYS A 10 -3.32 13.46 -10.31
CA LYS A 10 -3.68 14.84 -9.98
C LYS A 10 -4.73 15.43 -10.92
N MET A 11 -4.89 14.91 -12.14
CA MET A 11 -5.92 15.36 -13.06
C MET A 11 -7.34 15.07 -12.56
N ALA A 12 -8.28 15.90 -13.01
CA ALA A 12 -9.70 15.67 -12.82
C ALA A 12 -10.17 14.50 -13.69
N VAL A 13 -11.30 13.89 -13.31
CA VAL A 13 -11.93 12.81 -14.09
C VAL A 13 -12.21 13.23 -15.53
N ALA A 14 -12.58 14.50 -15.74
CA ALA A 14 -12.79 15.05 -17.08
C ALA A 14 -11.53 14.95 -17.96
N GLY A 15 -10.37 15.38 -17.44
CA GLY A 15 -9.09 15.29 -18.17
C GLY A 15 -8.67 13.83 -18.43
N LEU A 16 -8.92 12.92 -17.49
CA LEU A 16 -8.68 11.49 -17.72
C LEU A 16 -9.57 10.91 -18.84
N ARG A 17 -10.80 11.41 -18.99
CA ARG A 17 -11.70 11.00 -20.08
C ARG A 17 -11.26 11.55 -21.43
N GLU A 18 -10.76 12.78 -21.48
CA GLU A 18 -10.19 13.36 -22.71
C GLU A 18 -8.98 12.57 -23.20
N ILE A 19 -8.09 12.17 -22.29
CA ILE A 19 -6.94 11.31 -22.61
C ILE A 19 -7.40 9.92 -23.06
N ALA A 20 -8.44 9.37 -22.42
CA ALA A 20 -9.01 8.09 -22.82
C ALA A 20 -9.65 8.15 -24.22
N GLU A 21 -10.37 9.24 -24.55
CA GLU A 21 -10.94 9.49 -25.88
C GLU A 21 -9.85 9.63 -26.95
N ALA A 22 -8.76 10.34 -26.64
CA ALA A 22 -7.66 10.54 -27.59
C ALA A 22 -6.88 9.26 -27.91
N GLN A 23 -6.89 8.27 -27.01
CA GLN A 23 -6.12 7.04 -27.15
C GLN A 23 -6.88 5.92 -27.89
N ASP A 24 -8.20 6.06 -28.06
CA ASP A 24 -9.14 5.18 -28.81
C ASP A 24 -8.81 3.67 -28.72
N SER A 25 -8.56 3.20 -27.50
CA SER A 25 -8.21 1.79 -27.23
C SER A 25 -9.46 0.98 -26.89
N ASP A 26 -9.52 -0.25 -27.40
CA ASP A 26 -10.58 -1.22 -27.07
C ASP A 26 -10.72 -1.44 -25.56
N ASP A 27 -9.62 -1.33 -24.81
CA ASP A 27 -9.57 -1.46 -23.35
C ASP A 27 -10.31 -0.31 -22.61
N LEU A 28 -10.61 0.80 -23.29
CA LEU A 28 -11.30 1.95 -22.73
C LEU A 28 -12.79 1.98 -23.07
N LYS A 29 -13.34 0.97 -23.74
CA LYS A 29 -14.79 0.88 -24.02
C LYS A 29 -15.60 0.93 -22.72
N GLY A 30 -16.28 2.05 -22.49
CA GLY A 30 -17.04 2.32 -21.26
C GLY A 30 -16.41 3.32 -20.29
N TYR A 31 -15.31 3.99 -20.64
CA TYR A 31 -14.61 4.97 -19.78
C TYR A 31 -15.53 6.08 -19.18
N ARG A 32 -16.68 6.38 -19.82
CA ARG A 32 -17.64 7.39 -19.36
C ARG A 32 -18.38 7.01 -18.08
N SER A 33 -18.62 5.72 -17.84
CA SER A 33 -19.33 5.22 -16.64
C SER A 33 -18.40 4.83 -15.50
N LEU A 34 -17.09 4.74 -15.75
CA LEU A 34 -16.10 4.34 -14.75
C LEU A 34 -15.85 5.42 -13.70
N LYS A 35 -15.54 4.98 -12.47
CA LYS A 35 -15.08 5.85 -11.38
C LYS A 35 -13.64 6.26 -11.62
N LYS A 36 -13.19 7.34 -10.96
CA LYS A 36 -11.84 7.91 -11.13
C LYS A 36 -10.73 6.88 -11.01
N ALA A 37 -10.79 6.02 -9.99
CA ALA A 37 -9.76 5.00 -9.74
C ALA A 37 -9.68 3.97 -10.88
N ASP A 38 -10.83 3.43 -11.29
CA ASP A 38 -10.90 2.42 -12.36
C ASP A 38 -10.46 3.01 -13.71
N LEU A 39 -10.88 4.24 -14.01
CA LEU A 39 -10.47 4.96 -15.21
C LEU A 39 -8.96 5.20 -15.24
N LEU A 40 -8.39 5.63 -14.12
CA LEU A 40 -6.96 5.90 -14.03
C LEU A 40 -6.14 4.63 -14.24
N ALA A 41 -6.55 3.49 -13.67
CA ALA A 41 -5.87 2.21 -13.84
C ALA A 41 -5.83 1.78 -15.31
N LEU A 42 -6.95 1.92 -16.04
CA LEU A 42 -7.03 1.61 -17.46
C LEU A 42 -6.19 2.58 -18.30
N VAL A 43 -6.28 3.89 -18.04
CA VAL A 43 -5.49 4.90 -18.75
C VAL A 43 -3.99 4.67 -18.54
N CYS A 44 -3.56 4.36 -17.31
CA CYS A 44 -2.17 4.01 -17.03
C CYS A 44 -1.73 2.73 -17.78
N LYS A 45 -2.58 1.71 -17.81
CA LYS A 45 -2.32 0.45 -18.55
C LYS A 45 -2.16 0.71 -20.05
N VAL A 46 -3.04 1.50 -20.65
CA VAL A 46 -3.00 1.78 -22.10
C VAL A 46 -1.81 2.68 -22.46
N LEU A 47 -1.47 3.66 -21.62
CA LEU A 47 -0.31 4.52 -21.82
C LEU A 47 1.03 3.83 -21.46
N GLY A 48 1.00 2.59 -20.96
CA GLY A 48 2.20 1.87 -20.52
C GLY A 48 2.89 2.52 -19.31
N VAL A 49 2.16 3.32 -18.55
CA VAL A 49 2.64 3.99 -17.35
C VAL A 49 2.47 3.02 -16.19
N GLU A 50 3.57 2.59 -15.59
CA GLU A 50 3.52 1.76 -14.39
C GLU A 50 2.73 2.51 -13.30
N SER A 51 1.58 1.95 -12.93
CA SER A 51 0.81 2.48 -11.81
C SER A 51 1.63 2.27 -10.53
N HIS A 52 1.99 3.37 -9.86
CA HIS A 52 2.67 3.30 -8.56
C HIS A 52 1.84 2.57 -7.49
N GLU A 53 0.59 2.21 -7.77
CA GLU A 53 -0.22 1.34 -6.91
C GLU A 53 0.25 -0.12 -6.87
N GLN A 54 1.19 -0.53 -7.72
CA GLN A 54 1.95 -1.77 -7.49
C GLN A 54 3.12 -1.61 -6.51
N HIS A 55 3.11 -0.61 -5.63
CA HIS A 55 3.81 -0.68 -4.33
C HIS A 55 3.16 -1.71 -3.39
N ALA A 56 2.80 -2.90 -3.91
CA ALA A 56 2.90 -4.12 -3.15
C ALA A 56 4.38 -4.23 -2.79
N VAL A 57 4.74 -3.69 -1.63
CA VAL A 57 6.06 -3.79 -1.01
C VAL A 57 6.49 -5.26 -1.03
N LYS A 58 7.19 -5.68 -2.09
CA LYS A 58 7.63 -7.07 -2.36
C LYS A 58 8.69 -7.56 -1.36
N GLY A 59 9.05 -6.76 -0.36
CA GLY A 59 10.11 -7.11 0.59
C GLY A 59 9.63 -7.68 1.93
N ILE A 60 8.41 -7.38 2.37
CA ILE A 60 7.98 -7.72 3.74
C ILE A 60 6.49 -8.04 3.81
N ASP A 61 6.17 -9.25 4.28
CA ASP A 61 4.83 -9.63 4.70
C ASP A 61 4.42 -8.84 5.96
N LYS A 62 3.80 -7.68 5.73
CA LYS A 62 3.27 -6.80 6.78
C LYS A 62 2.21 -7.51 7.61
N ALA A 63 1.47 -8.47 7.04
CA ALA A 63 0.45 -9.22 7.75
C ALA A 63 1.10 -10.19 8.75
N ALA A 64 2.14 -10.92 8.34
CA ALA A 64 2.90 -11.80 9.22
C ALA A 64 3.55 -11.04 10.40
N ILE A 65 4.15 -9.86 10.14
CA ILE A 65 4.74 -9.06 11.24
C ILE A 65 3.64 -8.56 12.20
N LYS A 66 2.48 -8.13 11.68
CA LYS A 66 1.37 -7.71 12.53
C LYS A 66 0.81 -8.87 13.36
N ALA A 67 0.79 -10.09 12.83
CA ALA A 67 0.41 -11.29 13.58
C ALA A 67 1.38 -11.55 14.74
N GLN A 68 2.70 -11.58 14.46
CA GLN A 68 3.74 -11.74 15.49
C GLN A 68 3.67 -10.65 16.57
N MET A 69 3.36 -9.41 16.19
CA MET A 69 3.17 -8.32 17.16
C MET A 69 1.96 -8.53 18.08
N ARG A 70 0.88 -9.16 17.60
CA ARG A 70 -0.29 -9.48 18.44
C ARG A 70 0.07 -10.52 19.49
N GLU A 71 0.76 -11.58 19.10
CA GLU A 71 1.24 -12.63 20.01
C GLU A 71 2.17 -12.06 21.08
N LEU A 72 3.14 -11.22 20.69
CA LEU A 72 4.05 -10.58 21.63
C LEU A 72 3.32 -9.63 22.60
N ARG A 73 2.19 -9.01 22.20
CA ARG A 73 1.39 -8.19 23.12
C ARG A 73 0.67 -9.03 24.17
N VAL A 74 0.22 -10.23 23.80
CA VAL A 74 -0.35 -11.20 24.75
C VAL A 74 0.73 -11.66 25.73
N ALA A 75 1.91 -12.07 25.22
CA ALA A 75 3.05 -12.45 26.06
C ALA A 75 3.50 -11.31 27.00
N ARG A 76 3.43 -10.06 26.53
CA ARG A 76 3.70 -8.87 27.34
C ARG A 76 2.74 -8.75 28.51
N ASN A 77 1.44 -8.94 28.27
CA ASN A 77 0.43 -8.86 29.33
C ASN A 77 0.63 -9.99 30.35
N ALA A 78 0.86 -11.22 29.89
CA ALA A 78 1.16 -12.36 30.77
C ALA A 78 2.41 -12.11 31.63
N ALA A 79 3.49 -11.54 31.05
CA ALA A 79 4.69 -11.19 31.81
C ALA A 79 4.49 -10.04 32.81
N ILE A 80 3.52 -9.14 32.55
CA ILE A 80 3.13 -8.10 33.54
C ILE A 80 2.42 -8.76 34.72
N GLU A 81 1.46 -9.65 34.45
CA GLU A 81 0.69 -10.36 35.48
C GLU A 81 1.59 -11.27 36.33
N ALA A 82 2.54 -11.96 35.70
CA ALA A 82 3.51 -12.81 36.38
C ALA A 82 4.63 -12.01 37.10
N HIS A 83 4.64 -10.67 36.98
CA HIS A 83 5.73 -9.80 37.46
C HIS A 83 7.13 -10.22 37.00
N ASP A 84 7.23 -10.90 35.85
CA ASP A 84 8.51 -11.31 35.27
C ASP A 84 9.14 -10.15 34.49
N HIS A 85 9.96 -9.38 35.21
CA HIS A 85 10.69 -8.25 34.65
C HIS A 85 11.70 -8.65 33.57
N LYS A 86 12.24 -9.88 33.60
CA LYS A 86 13.20 -10.35 32.59
C LYS A 86 12.48 -10.60 31.27
N GLU A 87 11.39 -11.35 31.31
CA GLU A 87 10.60 -11.68 30.12
C GLU A 87 9.92 -10.42 29.55
N LEU A 88 9.40 -9.54 30.42
CA LEU A 88 8.82 -8.26 30.02
C LEU A 88 9.81 -7.39 29.21
N ARG A 89 11.09 -7.35 29.61
CA ARG A 89 12.14 -6.60 28.90
C ARG A 89 12.40 -7.20 27.52
N VAL A 90 12.46 -8.53 27.40
CA VAL A 90 12.70 -9.24 26.14
C VAL A 90 11.55 -8.98 25.16
N VAL A 91 10.32 -9.16 25.62
CA VAL A 91 9.12 -8.99 24.79
C VAL A 91 8.98 -7.55 24.29
N ARG A 92 9.19 -6.54 25.15
CA ARG A 92 9.16 -5.12 24.75
C ARG A 92 10.19 -4.80 23.66
N ARG A 93 11.40 -5.37 23.74
CA ARG A 93 12.45 -5.19 22.72
C ARG A 93 12.07 -5.82 21.39
N LYS A 94 11.49 -7.03 21.39
CA LYS A 94 10.99 -7.69 20.19
C LYS A 94 9.88 -6.87 19.51
N ILE A 95 8.95 -6.31 20.29
CA ILE A 95 7.92 -5.42 19.74
C ILE A 95 8.55 -4.16 19.11
N HIS A 96 9.53 -3.55 19.78
CA HIS A 96 10.21 -2.36 19.27
C HIS A 96 10.99 -2.62 17.96
N SER A 97 11.68 -3.76 17.85
CA SER A 97 12.42 -4.11 16.63
C SER A 97 11.49 -4.34 15.44
N LEU A 98 10.37 -5.03 15.65
CA LEU A 98 9.34 -5.25 14.62
C LEU A 98 8.70 -3.92 14.18
N ASN A 99 8.39 -3.02 15.11
CA ASN A 99 7.90 -1.68 14.79
C ASN A 99 8.90 -0.88 13.95
N ARG A 100 10.19 -0.95 14.27
CA ARG A 100 11.25 -0.31 13.44
C ARG A 100 11.33 -0.93 12.05
N LYS A 101 11.21 -2.27 11.94
CA LYS A 101 11.23 -2.97 10.65
C LYS A 101 10.08 -2.51 9.75
N ILE A 102 8.87 -2.35 10.29
CA ILE A 102 7.73 -1.81 9.54
C ILE A 102 7.99 -0.38 9.10
N ARG A 103 8.46 0.50 10.00
CA ARG A 103 8.68 1.92 9.69
C ARG A 103 9.72 2.15 8.61
N ARG A 104 10.81 1.37 8.58
CA ARG A 104 11.84 1.47 7.53
C ARG A 104 11.36 1.09 6.13
N VAL A 105 10.25 0.36 6.06
CA VAL A 105 9.70 -0.20 4.81
C VAL A 105 8.48 0.57 4.34
N VAL A 106 7.98 1.48 5.19
CA VAL A 106 6.90 2.41 4.87
C VAL A 106 7.44 3.83 4.62
N ALA A 107 8.62 4.16 5.17
CA ALA A 107 9.37 5.38 4.85
C ALA A 107 10.14 5.21 3.53
#